data_AF-A0A7Y2DJ99-F1
#
_entry.id   AF-A0A7Y2DJ99-F1
#
_cell.length_a   1.000
_cell.length_b   1.000
_cell.length_c   1.000
_cell.angle_alpha   90.00
_cell.angle_beta   90.00
_cell.angle_gamma   90.00
#
_symmetry.space_group_name_H-M   'P 1'
#
loop_
_entity.id
_entity.type
_entity.pdbx_description
1 polymer ?
#
loop_
_entity_poly.entity_id
_entity_poly.type
_entity_poly.pdbx_seq_one_letter_code
_entity_poly.pdbx_strand_id
1 'polypeptide(L)'
;MKTFITILFVLLGFAAFSQELTVKAGVMNPSKQINDGVVDLQVLGGTPPYTYKWSNQNTPLSSNRAMGLVEGVPYTVIVTDANGNSVTKVYTVET
;
A
#
# COMPACT_ATOMS: atom_id res chain seq x y z
N MET A 1 -20.95 31.57 45.27
CA MET A 1 -19.62 30.93 45.20
C MET A 1 -19.88 29.46 44.91
N LYS A 2 -19.67 28.88 43.72
CA LYS A 2 -18.54 28.97 42.79
C LYS A 2 -19.04 28.75 41.35
N THR A 3 -18.57 29.57 40.42
CA THR A 3 -18.73 29.48 38.96
C THR A 3 -17.73 28.49 38.36
N PHE A 4 -18.14 27.62 37.43
CA PHE A 4 -17.29 26.96 36.41
C PHE A 4 -18.19 26.62 35.19
N ILE A 5 -18.29 27.54 34.22
CA ILE A 5 -17.65 27.48 32.89
C ILE A 5 -18.29 26.44 31.95
N THR A 6 -19.05 26.99 31.00
CA THR A 6 -19.53 26.43 29.74
C THR A 6 -18.46 25.62 29.00
N ILE A 7 -18.75 24.39 28.57
CA ILE A 7 -18.15 23.80 27.36
C ILE A 7 -19.27 23.27 26.48
N LEU A 8 -19.80 24.19 25.68
CA LEU A 8 -20.39 23.90 24.38
C LEU A 8 -19.24 23.37 23.52
N PHE A 9 -19.09 22.04 23.42
CA PHE A 9 -18.10 21.44 22.52
C PHE A 9 -18.49 21.79 21.10
N VAL A 10 -17.71 22.71 20.56
CA VAL A 10 -17.76 23.29 19.23
C VAL A 10 -17.83 22.16 18.19
N LEU A 11 -18.87 22.23 17.38
CA LEU A 11 -18.99 21.52 16.12
C LEU A 11 -18.06 22.19 15.09
N LEU A 12 -16.74 22.00 15.22
CA LEU A 12 -15.74 22.31 14.18
C LEU A 12 -14.55 21.37 14.31
N GLY A 13 -14.40 20.50 13.31
CA GLY A 13 -13.21 19.67 13.15
C GLY A 13 -13.47 18.21 13.53
N PHE A 14 -14.22 17.49 12.69
CA PHE A 14 -13.80 16.13 12.39
C PHE A 14 -12.37 16.25 11.83
N ALA A 15 -11.36 16.17 12.69
CA ALA A 15 -10.03 15.86 12.23
C ALA A 15 -10.19 14.52 11.51
N ALA A 16 -10.16 14.54 10.17
CA ALA A 16 -10.10 13.33 9.39
C ALA A 16 -8.83 12.61 9.85
N PHE A 17 -8.99 11.61 10.71
CA PHE A 17 -7.90 10.74 11.09
C PHE A 17 -7.53 10.03 9.80
N SER A 18 -6.46 10.48 9.12
CA SER A 18 -5.96 9.79 7.94
C SER A 18 -5.56 8.40 8.40
N GLN A 19 -6.33 7.39 8.00
CA GLN A 19 -6.00 6.01 8.29
C GLN A 19 -4.61 5.72 7.70
N GLU A 20 -3.75 5.06 8.46
CA GLU A 20 -2.39 4.73 8.02
C GLU A 20 -2.43 3.95 6.70
N LEU A 21 -1.58 4.34 5.74
CA LEU A 21 -1.40 3.60 4.51
C LEU A 21 -0.68 2.27 4.83
N THR A 22 -1.34 1.15 4.59
CA THR A 22 -0.80 -0.20 4.81
C THR A 22 -0.86 -1.00 3.52
N VAL A 23 0.22 -1.73 3.23
CA VAL A 23 0.32 -2.62 2.05
C VAL A 23 0.56 -4.05 2.52
N LYS A 24 -0.34 -4.95 2.11
CA LYS A 24 -0.21 -6.41 2.23
C LYS A 24 -0.07 -7.03 0.84
N ALA A 25 0.41 -8.27 0.78
CA ALA A 25 0.53 -8.98 -0.49
C ALA A 25 0.19 -10.47 -0.36
N GLY A 26 -0.39 -11.02 -1.42
CA GLY A 26 -0.28 -12.43 -1.75
C GLY A 26 0.89 -12.64 -2.71
N VAL A 27 1.77 -13.59 -2.42
CA VAL A 27 2.92 -13.95 -3.26
C VAL A 27 2.73 -15.40 -3.70
N MET A 28 2.86 -15.69 -4.99
CA MET A 28 2.64 -17.03 -5.54
C MET A 28 3.57 -17.34 -6.72
N ASN A 29 3.90 -18.63 -6.86
CA ASN A 29 4.47 -19.23 -8.07
C ASN A 29 3.43 -20.26 -8.60
N PRO A 30 2.66 -19.93 -9.65
CA PRO A 30 1.57 -20.77 -10.13
C PRO A 30 2.00 -22.15 -10.65
N SER A 31 3.12 -22.22 -11.37
CA SER A 31 3.55 -23.47 -12.04
C SER A 31 4.65 -24.23 -11.28
N LYS A 32 5.24 -23.63 -10.24
CA LYS A 32 6.49 -24.08 -9.61
C LYS A 32 7.63 -24.22 -10.63
N GLN A 33 7.53 -23.48 -11.74
CA GLN A 33 8.58 -23.35 -12.74
C GLN A 33 9.27 -22.00 -12.55
N ILE A 34 10.09 -21.61 -13.52
CA ILE A 34 10.80 -20.34 -13.49
C ILE A 34 9.97 -19.20 -14.09
N ASN A 35 10.08 -18.02 -13.50
CA ASN A 35 9.66 -16.73 -14.08
C ASN A 35 8.16 -16.52 -14.29
N ASP A 36 7.29 -17.24 -13.57
CA ASP A 36 5.84 -17.01 -13.59
C ASP A 36 5.30 -16.49 -12.25
N GLY A 37 6.20 -16.08 -11.36
CA GLY A 37 5.86 -15.50 -10.08
C GLY A 37 4.92 -14.30 -10.17
N VAL A 38 4.02 -14.20 -9.19
CA VAL A 38 3.02 -13.14 -9.07
C VAL A 38 3.03 -12.55 -7.67
N VAL A 39 2.93 -11.23 -7.59
CA VAL A 39 2.66 -10.50 -6.36
C VAL A 39 1.38 -9.68 -6.56
N ASP A 40 0.38 -9.97 -5.74
CA ASP A 40 -0.93 -9.29 -5.71
C ASP A 40 -1.03 -8.44 -4.44
N LEU A 41 -1.03 -7.10 -4.59
CA LEU A 41 -1.09 -6.17 -3.47
C LEU A 41 -2.52 -5.86 -3.05
N GLN A 42 -2.70 -5.76 -1.73
CA GLN A 42 -3.86 -5.16 -1.09
C GLN A 42 -3.43 -3.90 -0.34
N VAL A 43 -4.00 -2.76 -0.72
CA VAL A 43 -3.79 -1.47 -0.04
C VAL A 43 -4.96 -1.22 0.92
N LEU A 44 -4.64 -0.85 2.15
CA LEU A 44 -5.61 -0.52 3.21
C LEU A 44 -5.26 0.88 3.76
N GLY A 45 -6.28 1.68 4.08
CA GLY A 45 -6.07 3.05 4.57
C GLY A 45 -5.54 4.02 3.50
N GLY A 46 -4.95 5.14 3.94
CA GLY A 46 -4.54 6.23 3.06
C GLY A 46 -5.70 6.86 2.28
N THR A 47 -5.37 7.67 1.28
CA THR A 47 -6.35 8.34 0.40
C THR A 47 -6.21 7.88 -1.06
N PRO A 48 -7.20 7.15 -1.62
CA PRO A 48 -7.20 6.83 -3.06
C PRO A 48 -7.26 8.09 -3.95
N PRO A 49 -6.81 8.04 -5.21
CA PRO A 49 -6.19 6.89 -5.89
C PRO A 49 -4.76 6.59 -5.42
N TYR A 50 -4.32 5.34 -5.63
CA TYR A 50 -2.95 4.91 -5.33
C TYR A 50 -2.13 4.81 -6.61
N THR A 51 -0.83 5.08 -6.50
CA THR A 51 0.16 4.85 -7.55
C THR A 51 1.19 3.83 -7.07
N TYR A 52 1.76 3.08 -8.01
CA TYR A 52 2.68 1.98 -7.77
C TYR A 52 3.95 2.22 -8.56
N LYS A 53 5.11 2.01 -7.93
CA LYS A 53 6.40 2.03 -8.62
C LYS A 53 7.17 0.77 -8.28
N TRP A 54 7.14 -0.18 -9.20
CA TRP A 54 7.84 -1.44 -9.10
C TRP A 54 9.28 -1.34 -9.61
N SER A 55 10.19 -2.10 -9.03
CA SER A 55 11.54 -2.31 -9.60
C SER A 55 11.49 -3.18 -10.86
N ASN A 56 10.44 -3.98 -11.04
CA ASN A 56 10.12 -4.61 -12.32
C ASN A 56 9.53 -3.56 -13.27
N GLN A 57 10.35 -3.09 -14.20
CA GLN A 57 10.01 -2.01 -15.14
C GLN A 57 8.90 -2.38 -16.13
N ASN A 58 8.59 -3.68 -16.28
CA ASN A 58 7.53 -4.14 -17.17
C ASN A 58 6.14 -4.09 -16.50
N THR A 59 6.06 -3.86 -15.19
CA THR A 59 4.79 -3.71 -14.47
C THR A 59 4.26 -2.28 -14.62
N PRO A 60 3.00 -2.06 -15.05
CA PRO A 60 2.43 -0.72 -15.13
C PRO A 60 2.42 0.00 -13.78
N LEU A 61 2.69 1.31 -13.78
CA LEU A 61 2.71 2.14 -12.57
C LEU A 61 1.33 2.27 -11.89
N SER A 62 0.25 1.90 -12.57
CA SER A 62 -1.10 1.85 -12.01
C SER A 62 -1.50 0.46 -11.47
N SER A 63 -0.61 -0.53 -11.58
CA SER A 63 -0.95 -1.92 -11.24
C SER A 63 -0.58 -2.28 -9.81
N ASN A 64 -1.59 -2.75 -9.06
CA ASN A 64 -1.40 -3.44 -7.79
C ASN A 64 -0.94 -4.91 -7.97
N ARG A 65 -0.84 -5.39 -9.21
CA ARG A 65 -0.45 -6.76 -9.55
C ARG A 65 0.82 -6.77 -10.41
N ALA A 66 1.86 -7.43 -9.93
CA ALA A 66 3.08 -7.71 -10.68
C ALA A 66 3.11 -9.19 -11.08
N MET A 67 3.47 -9.48 -12.33
CA MET A 67 3.50 -10.84 -12.90
C MET A 67 4.82 -11.08 -13.63
N GLY A 68 5.14 -12.35 -13.91
CA GLY A 68 6.36 -12.73 -14.62
C GLY A 68 7.62 -12.50 -13.79
N LEU A 69 7.50 -12.67 -12.47
CA LEU A 69 8.58 -12.45 -11.52
C LEU A 69 9.46 -13.69 -11.44
N VAL A 70 10.77 -13.46 -11.37
CA VAL A 70 11.79 -14.50 -11.22
C VAL A 70 11.90 -14.87 -9.74
N GLU A 71 11.93 -16.16 -9.44
CA GLU A 71 12.10 -16.69 -8.10
C GLU A 71 13.46 -16.27 -7.52
N GLY A 72 13.51 -16.02 -6.20
CA GLY A 72 14.72 -15.59 -5.50
C GLY A 72 15.17 -14.16 -5.80
N VAL A 73 14.54 -13.45 -6.74
CA VAL A 73 14.83 -12.04 -7.02
C VAL A 73 13.98 -11.13 -6.13
N PRO A 74 14.59 -10.16 -5.41
CA PRO A 74 13.82 -9.18 -4.64
C PRO A 74 13.22 -8.11 -5.56
N TYR A 75 11.91 -7.93 -5.45
CA TYR A 75 11.16 -6.87 -6.14
C TYR A 75 10.66 -5.84 -5.14
N THR A 76 11.06 -4.59 -5.35
CA THR A 76 10.64 -3.45 -4.53
C THR A 76 9.43 -2.78 -5.15
N VAL A 77 8.45 -2.41 -4.34
CA VAL A 77 7.34 -1.55 -4.73
C VAL A 77 7.22 -0.37 -3.77
N ILE A 78 7.08 0.82 -4.33
CA ILE A 78 6.65 2.02 -3.60
C ILE A 78 5.19 2.25 -3.95
N VAL A 79 4.33 2.26 -2.94
CA VAL A 79 2.90 2.60 -3.08
C VAL A 79 2.69 3.99 -2.49
N THR A 80 2.11 4.89 -3.28
CA THR A 80 1.86 6.28 -2.86
C THR A 80 0.37 6.60 -2.98
N ASP A 81 -0.20 7.19 -1.94
CA ASP A 81 -1.60 7.66 -1.92
C ASP A 81 -1.74 9.09 -2.48
N ALA A 82 -2.98 9.56 -2.67
CA ALA A 82 -3.27 10.87 -3.25
C ALA A 82 -2.81 12.06 -2.39
N ASN A 83 -2.55 11.85 -1.10
CA ASN A 83 -2.01 12.86 -0.19
C ASN A 83 -0.47 12.84 -0.16
N GLY A 84 0.17 11.93 -0.92
CA GLY A 84 1.62 11.79 -1.00
C GLY A 84 2.23 10.87 0.06
N ASN A 85 1.43 10.23 0.91
CA ASN A 85 1.95 9.23 1.86
C ASN A 85 2.46 8.02 1.06
N SER A 86 3.64 7.52 1.42
CA SER A 86 4.29 6.43 0.69
C SER A 86 4.73 5.29 1.60
N VAL A 87 4.56 4.06 1.12
CA VAL A 87 5.04 2.85 1.76
C VAL A 87 5.90 2.06 0.78
N THR A 88 7.09 1.68 1.22
CA THR A 88 7.99 0.79 0.47
C THR A 88 7.86 -0.64 1.00
N LYS A 89 7.71 -1.60 0.08
CA LYS A 89 7.74 -3.04 0.37
C LYS A 89 8.71 -3.74 -0.56
N VAL A 90 9.27 -4.86 -0.08
CA VAL A 90 10.10 -5.76 -0.86
C VAL A 90 9.48 -7.14 -0.77
N TYR A 91 9.33 -7.80 -1.92
CA TYR A 91 8.79 -9.14 -2.04
C TYR A 91 9.75 -10.02 -2.86
N THR A 92 9.91 -11.26 -2.44
CA THR A 92 10.64 -12.30 -3.17
C THR A 92 9.67 -13.45 -3.41
N VAL A 93 9.63 -13.95 -4.64
CA VAL A 93 8.89 -15.18 -4.96
C VAL A 93 9.79 -16.36 -4.63
N GLU A 94 9.29 -17.29 -3.83
CA GLU A 94 10.01 -18.52 -3.47
C GLU A 94 9.72 -19.64 -4.49
N THR A 95 10.55 -20.68 -4.49
CA THR A 95 10.40 -21.86 -5.37
C THR A 95 9.42 -22.88 -4.80
#